data_AF-A0A067DD99-F1
#
_entry.id   AF-A0A067DD99-F1
#
_cell.length_a   1.000
_cell.length_b   1.000
_cell.length_c   1.000
_cell.angle_alpha   90.00
_cell.angle_beta   90.00
_cell.angle_gamma   90.00
#
_symmetry.space_group_name_H-M   'P 1'
#
loop_
_entity.id
_entity.type
_entity.pdbx_description
1 polymer ?
#
loop_
_entity_poly.entity_id
_entity_poly.type
_entity_poly.pdbx_seq_one_letter_code
_entity_poly.pdbx_strand_id
1 'polypeptide(L)'
;YLVIVDLPNLERLSSSIADHQNLISLKLCNCPKLKYFSEKGLPASLWRLEMSGSPLLEEMYTKDGGQYRHLLTNLPCVIINGRALDLDLKQMRNDY
;
A
#
# COMPACT_ATOMS: atom_id res chain seq x y z
N TYR A 1 -13.03 -6.81 -0.06
CA TYR A 1 -11.70 -6.90 0.58
C TYR A 1 -10.91 -7.98 -0.15
N LEU A 2 -9.57 -7.90 -0.19
CA LEU A 2 -8.70 -8.90 -0.81
C LEU A 2 -7.48 -9.14 0.08
N VAL A 3 -7.08 -10.40 0.22
CA VAL A 3 -5.90 -10.80 1.00
C VAL A 3 -5.01 -11.67 0.11
N ILE A 4 -3.73 -11.34 0.05
CA ILE A 4 -2.71 -12.08 -0.68
C ILE A 4 -1.64 -12.49 0.33
N VAL A 5 -1.39 -13.79 0.43
CA VAL A 5 -0.51 -14.37 1.45
C VAL A 5 0.42 -15.40 0.81
N ASP A 6 1.65 -15.47 1.29
CA ASP A 6 2.64 -16.52 0.97
C ASP A 6 2.92 -16.69 -0.53
N LEU A 7 3.11 -15.57 -1.23
CA LEU A 7 3.54 -15.55 -2.63
C LEU A 7 5.00 -15.10 -2.75
N PRO A 8 5.99 -16.00 -2.54
CA PRO A 8 7.41 -15.67 -2.49
C PRO A 8 7.99 -15.21 -3.84
N ASN A 9 7.30 -15.51 -4.95
CA ASN A 9 7.72 -15.15 -6.31
C ASN A 9 6.89 -14.03 -6.92
N LEU A 10 5.93 -13.46 -6.19
CA LEU A 10 5.10 -12.39 -6.71
C LEU A 10 5.91 -11.09 -6.74
N GLU A 11 6.21 -10.60 -7.93
CA GLU A 11 6.93 -9.33 -8.12
C GLU A 11 6.01 -8.13 -8.33
N ARG A 12 4.81 -8.39 -8.88
CA ARG A 12 3.81 -7.38 -9.23
C ARG A 12 2.39 -7.97 -9.16
N LEU A 13 1.42 -7.18 -8.72
CA LEU A 13 -0.01 -7.50 -8.81
C LEU A 13 -0.52 -7.39 -10.25
N SER A 14 -1.55 -8.17 -10.57
CA SER A 14 -2.23 -8.08 -11.86
C SER A 14 -2.76 -6.68 -12.13
N SER A 15 -2.67 -6.20 -13.37
CA SER A 15 -3.27 -4.93 -13.82
C SER A 15 -4.77 -4.86 -13.60
N SER A 16 -5.45 -6.01 -13.55
CA SER A 16 -6.89 -6.09 -13.27
C SER A 16 -7.26 -5.58 -11.88
N ILE A 17 -6.33 -5.52 -10.91
CA ILE A 17 -6.66 -5.06 -9.56
C ILE A 17 -7.07 -3.59 -9.53
N ALA A 18 -6.50 -2.76 -10.41
CA ALA A 18 -6.87 -1.35 -10.53
C ALA A 18 -8.29 -1.17 -11.07
N ASP A 19 -8.80 -2.14 -11.83
CA ASP A 19 -10.14 -2.12 -12.40
C ASP A 19 -11.23 -2.57 -11.39
N HIS A 20 -10.85 -3.05 -10.19
CA HIS A 20 -11.80 -3.49 -9.16
C HIS A 20 -12.39 -2.30 -8.38
N GLN A 21 -13.54 -1.80 -8.84
CA GLN A 21 -14.24 -0.63 -8.26
C GLN A 21 -14.82 -0.84 -6.85
N ASN A 22 -14.88 -2.08 -6.36
CA ASN A 22 -15.44 -2.41 -5.04
C ASN A 22 -14.37 -2.88 -4.04
N LEU A 23 -13.08 -2.73 -4.37
CA LEU A 23 -12.00 -3.14 -3.50
C LEU A 23 -11.69 -2.03 -2.49
N ILE A 24 -12.19 -2.19 -1.27
CA ILE A 24 -12.04 -1.20 -0.18
C ILE A 24 -10.79 -1.48 0.68
N SER A 25 -10.38 -2.75 0.78
CA SER A 25 -9.24 -3.15 1.60
C SER A 25 -8.41 -4.22 0.90
N LEU A 26 -7.10 -4.01 0.89
CA LEU A 26 -6.09 -4.91 0.34
C LEU A 26 -5.06 -5.22 1.43
N LYS A 27 -4.82 -6.51 1.68
CA LYS A 27 -3.82 -7.00 2.62
C LYS A 27 -2.80 -7.88 1.91
N LEU A 28 -1.52 -7.60 2.14
CA LEU A 28 -0.37 -8.28 1.55
C LEU A 28 0.50 -8.86 2.66
N CYS A 29 0.64 -10.18 2.72
CA CYS A 29 1.42 -10.85 3.74
C CYS A 29 2.44 -11.78 3.09
N ASN A 30 3.69 -11.77 3.58
CA ASN A 30 4.74 -12.70 3.16
C ASN A 30 4.95 -12.75 1.63
N CYS A 31 5.03 -11.58 1.00
CA CYS A 31 5.31 -11.42 -0.43
C CYS A 31 6.68 -10.74 -0.62
N PRO A 32 7.80 -11.44 -0.30
CA PRO A 32 9.12 -10.82 -0.19
C PRO A 32 9.67 -10.23 -1.48
N LYS A 33 9.27 -10.75 -2.65
CA LYS A 33 9.70 -10.23 -3.96
C LYS A 33 8.79 -9.14 -4.52
N LEU A 34 7.71 -8.79 -3.83
CA LEU A 34 6.73 -7.82 -4.33
C LEU A 34 7.34 -6.43 -4.30
N LYS A 35 7.53 -5.85 -5.48
CA LYS A 35 8.11 -4.52 -5.68
C LYS A 35 7.08 -3.50 -6.15
N TYR A 36 6.01 -3.97 -6.79
CA TYR A 36 5.07 -3.14 -7.53
C TYR A 36 3.63 -3.60 -7.26
N PHE A 37 2.68 -2.67 -7.17
CA PHE A 37 1.26 -3.03 -7.21
C PHE A 37 0.87 -3.39 -8.64
N SER A 38 0.32 -2.46 -9.40
CA SER A 38 0.08 -2.65 -10.82
C SER A 38 0.57 -1.44 -11.60
N GLU A 39 0.77 -1.58 -12.91
CA GLU A 39 1.11 -0.44 -13.77
C GLU A 39 0.00 0.62 -13.81
N LYS A 40 -1.25 0.20 -13.64
CA LYS A 40 -2.42 1.07 -13.52
C LYS A 40 -2.59 1.66 -12.11
N GLY A 41 -1.71 1.32 -11.16
CA GLY A 41 -1.81 1.73 -9.77
C GLY A 41 -2.76 0.84 -8.94
N LEU A 42 -3.39 1.47 -7.95
CA LEU A 42 -4.36 0.86 -7.03
C LEU A 42 -5.79 1.24 -7.42
N PRO A 43 -6.80 0.42 -7.10
CA PRO A 43 -8.19 0.78 -7.37
C PRO A 43 -8.60 2.04 -6.60
N ALA A 44 -9.38 2.91 -7.25
CA ALA A 44 -9.81 4.19 -6.69
C ALA A 44 -10.68 4.05 -5.42
N SER A 45 -11.36 2.92 -5.25
CA SER A 45 -12.16 2.61 -4.07
C SER A 45 -11.33 2.18 -2.85
N LEU A 46 -10.02 1.99 -3.01
CA LEU A 46 -9.19 1.44 -1.96
C LEU A 46 -9.02 2.45 -0.83
N TRP A 47 -9.46 2.05 0.35
CA TRP A 47 -9.40 2.86 1.56
C TRP A 47 -8.30 2.39 2.51
N ARG A 48 -8.10 1.08 2.59
CA ARG A 48 -7.10 0.45 3.48
C ARG A 48 -6.12 -0.41 2.72
N LEU A 49 -4.83 -0.15 2.94
CA LEU A 49 -3.73 -0.98 2.49
C LEU A 49 -2.94 -1.47 3.70
N GLU A 50 -2.81 -2.78 3.83
CA GLU A 50 -2.01 -3.41 4.90
C GLU A 50 -0.93 -4.29 4.28
N MET A 51 0.30 -4.16 4.74
CA MET A 51 1.42 -4.98 4.30
C MET A 51 2.29 -5.44 5.45
N SER A 52 2.74 -6.69 5.39
CA SER A 52 3.68 -7.27 6.34
C SER A 52 4.53 -8.35 5.68
N GLY A 53 5.82 -8.38 5.98
CA GLY A 53 6.72 -9.40 5.40
C GLY A 53 6.88 -9.24 3.89
N SER A 54 6.85 -8.00 3.41
CA SER A 54 7.08 -7.64 2.00
C SER A 54 8.17 -6.55 1.90
N PRO A 55 9.41 -6.84 2.35
CA PRO A 55 10.46 -5.85 2.60
C PRO A 55 10.77 -4.91 1.44
N LEU A 56 10.71 -5.39 0.20
CA LEU A 56 10.99 -4.55 -0.97
C LEU A 56 9.93 -3.47 -1.16
N LEU A 57 8.66 -3.82 -0.96
CA LEU A 57 7.56 -2.86 -1.03
C LEU A 57 7.65 -1.87 0.15
N GLU A 58 7.97 -2.37 1.35
CA GLU A 58 8.13 -1.57 2.57
C GLU A 58 9.26 -0.54 2.44
N GLU A 59 10.40 -0.93 1.87
CA GLU A 59 11.54 -0.05 1.63
C GLU A 59 11.17 1.09 0.66
N MET A 60 10.39 0.78 -0.38
CA MET A 60 9.93 1.75 -1.38
C MET A 60 9.01 2.83 -0.79
N TYR A 61 8.41 2.62 0.39
CA TYR A 61 7.58 3.61 1.08
C TYR A 61 8.30 4.35 2.19
N THR A 62 9.27 3.71 2.83
CA THR A 62 9.94 4.23 4.02
C THR A 62 11.19 5.05 3.70
N LYS A 63 11.91 4.78 2.60
CA LYS A 63 13.10 5.57 2.21
C LYS A 63 12.74 6.92 1.54
N ASP A 64 13.61 7.90 1.78
CA ASP A 64 13.60 9.29 1.27
C ASP A 64 12.95 9.45 -0.11
N GLY A 65 11.70 9.94 -0.14
CA GLY A 65 11.03 10.27 -1.39
C GLY A 65 10.59 9.07 -2.23
N GLY A 66 10.33 7.91 -1.61
CA GLY A 66 9.81 6.71 -2.27
C GLY A 66 8.85 6.99 -3.44
N GLN A 67 9.11 6.38 -4.59
CA GLN A 67 8.42 6.65 -5.88
C GLN A 67 6.89 6.51 -5.81
N TYR A 68 6.39 5.86 -4.76
CA TYR A 68 4.98 5.60 -4.52
C TYR A 68 4.38 6.39 -3.36
N ARG A 69 5.10 7.35 -2.77
CA ARG A 69 4.56 8.24 -1.72
C ARG A 69 3.26 8.91 -2.17
N HIS A 70 3.21 9.42 -3.40
CA HIS A 70 2.01 10.04 -3.97
C HIS A 70 0.81 9.08 -4.08
N LEU A 71 1.04 7.78 -4.29
CA LEU A 71 -0.04 6.79 -4.28
C LEU A 71 -0.56 6.54 -2.87
N LEU A 72 0.32 6.56 -1.87
CA LEU A 72 -0.08 6.43 -0.48
C LEU A 72 -0.77 7.67 0.07
N THR A 73 -0.37 8.88 -0.34
CA THR A 73 -0.97 10.14 0.15
C THR A 73 -2.48 10.19 -0.07
N ASN A 74 -2.99 9.49 -1.09
CA ASN A 74 -4.42 9.44 -1.37
C ASN A 74 -5.15 8.31 -0.62
N LEU A 75 -4.43 7.43 0.08
CA LEU A 75 -5.00 6.33 0.86
C LEU A 75 -5.20 6.78 2.32
N PRO A 76 -6.43 6.74 2.84
CA PRO A 76 -6.71 7.16 4.22
C PRO A 76 -6.07 6.28 5.29
N CYS A 77 -5.76 5.02 4.98
CA CYS A 77 -5.20 4.08 5.96
C CYS A 77 -4.16 3.17 5.31
N VAL A 78 -2.90 3.35 5.71
CA VAL A 78 -1.79 2.49 5.27
C VAL A 78 -1.09 1.93 6.50
N ILE A 79 -1.03 0.61 6.60
CA ILE A 79 -0.41 -0.11 7.72
C ILE A 79 0.74 -0.96 7.19
N ILE A 80 1.94 -0.75 7.72
CA ILE A 80 3.15 -1.49 7.39
C ILE A 80 3.71 -2.16 8.64
N ASN A 81 3.85 -3.48 8.64
CA ASN A 81 4.34 -4.28 9.78
C ASN A 81 3.61 -3.94 11.10
N GLY A 82 2.29 -3.76 11.02
CA GLY A 82 1.46 -3.39 12.18
C GLY A 82 1.60 -1.93 12.62
N ARG A 83 2.33 -1.09 11.89
CA ARG A 83 2.46 0.35 12.16
C ARG A 83 1.68 1.14 11.12
N ALA A 84 0.78 2.00 11.57
CA ALA A 84 0.16 2.96 10.68
C ALA A 84 1.23 3.94 10.17
N LEU A 85 1.33 4.12 8.85
CA LEU A 85 2.07 5.23 8.29
C LEU A 85 1.23 6.48 8.54
N ASP A 86 1.74 7.37 9.38
CA ASP A 86 1.20 8.72 9.51
C ASP A 86 1.49 9.48 8.21
N LEU A 87 0.49 9.51 7.32
CA LEU A 87 0.59 10.21 6.03
C LEU A 87 0.10 11.66 6.16
N ASP A 88 -0.08 12.14 7.38
CA ASP A 88 -0.77 13.39 7.72
C ASP A 88 0.13 14.39 8.48
N LEU A 89 1.33 14.66 7.98
CA LEU A 89 2.10 15.85 8.39
C LEU A 89 1.63 17.16 7.69
N LYS A 90 0.33 17.26 7.36
CA LYS A 90 -0.33 18.54 7.08
C LYS A 90 -1.81 18.56 7.52
N GLN A 91 -2.15 18.19 8.76
CA GLN A 91 -3.25 18.89 9.47
C GLN A 91 -3.21 18.74 11.01
N MET A 92 -2.03 18.82 11.62
CA MET A 92 -1.89 19.20 13.05
C MET A 92 -1.24 20.58 13.16
N ARG A 93 -1.82 21.56 12.46
CA ARG A 93 -1.75 22.97 12.85
C ARG A 93 -3.16 23.35 13.32
N ASN A 94 -3.25 23.74 14.59
CA ASN A 94 -4.36 24.38 15.33
C ASN A 94 -5.51 23.43 15.75
N ASP A 95 -6.06 23.46 16.96
CA ASP A 95 -5.99 24.37 18.13
C ASP A 95 -6.36 23.58 19.40
N TYR A 96 -5.62 23.77 20.50
CA TYR A 96 -6.08 24.01 21.88
C TYR A 96 -4.97 24.68 22.68
#